data_AF-A8WQC4-F1
#
_entry.id   AF-A8WQC4-F1
#
_cell.length_a   1.000
_cell.length_b   1.000
_cell.length_c   1.000
_cell.angle_alpha   90.00
_cell.angle_beta   90.00
_cell.angle_gamma   90.00
#
_symmetry.space_group_name_H-M   'P 1'
#
loop_
_entity.id
_entity.type
_entity.pdbx_description
1 polymer ?
#
loop_
_entity_poly.entity_id
_entity_poly.type
_entity_poly.pdbx_seq_one_letter_code
_entity_poly.pdbx_strand_id
1 'polypeptide(L)'
;MFSILVSCLLAFSVPQTVFAEIGGDLNCTQYNGTMFVYTPSAVACSNSISDASCEVLYPTEDELGYPAAGNSAGRPIACFTTAAETPAPVDPDMKKAALSNCAKTCGFCCITDDYNCPNAQFPRLNCATITNAQCLDPNWRTIIATDCPSACGFCNQGGCVDAVVDCANDRSICQSVGMQEFVNQNCQRTCGRCGSSTGSPGVPGGGSCSTYQADSSSSCTAWAGNGFCTNTFYTEAQRKSFCATTCRIC
;
A
#
# COMPACT_ATOMS: atom_id res chain seq x y z
N MET A 1 31.71 -7.84 74.50
CA MET A 1 31.43 -8.81 73.43
C MET A 1 29.93 -9.01 73.34
N PHE A 2 29.24 -8.28 72.45
CA PHE A 2 27.92 -8.65 71.93
C PHE A 2 27.77 -7.95 70.58
N SER A 3 27.83 -8.74 69.51
CA SER A 3 27.86 -8.30 68.12
C SER A 3 26.47 -7.83 67.66
N ILE A 4 26.42 -6.69 66.98
CA ILE A 4 25.22 -6.17 66.30
C ILE A 4 25.15 -6.82 64.92
N LEU A 5 24.14 -7.65 64.70
CA LEU A 5 23.79 -8.21 63.38
C LEU A 5 23.05 -7.13 62.57
N VAL A 6 23.76 -6.45 61.67
CA VAL A 6 23.17 -5.60 60.63
C VAL A 6 22.71 -6.50 59.50
N SER A 7 21.41 -6.74 59.39
CA SER A 7 20.79 -7.35 58.21
C SER A 7 20.72 -6.32 57.08
N CYS A 8 21.69 -6.37 56.15
CA CYS A 8 21.57 -5.71 54.85
C CYS A 8 20.56 -6.49 53.99
N LEU A 9 19.32 -6.01 53.94
CA LEU A 9 18.37 -6.34 52.88
C LEU A 9 18.91 -5.78 51.56
N LEU A 10 19.61 -6.60 50.79
CA LEU A 10 19.91 -6.33 49.39
C LEU A 10 18.61 -6.42 48.61
N ALA A 11 17.97 -5.27 48.37
CA ALA A 11 16.92 -5.14 47.39
C ALA A 11 17.53 -5.38 46.00
N PHE A 12 17.41 -6.62 45.50
CA PHE A 12 17.64 -6.93 44.09
C PHE A 12 16.55 -6.22 43.30
N SER A 13 16.79 -4.98 42.88
CA SER A 13 16.02 -4.36 41.81
C SER A 13 16.37 -5.13 40.54
N VAL A 14 15.54 -6.12 40.19
CA VAL A 14 15.56 -6.69 38.86
C VAL A 14 15.26 -5.52 37.93
N PRO A 15 16.19 -5.08 37.05
CA PRO A 15 15.80 -4.16 36.01
C PRO A 15 14.74 -4.90 35.19
N GLN A 16 13.49 -4.45 35.29
CA GLN A 16 12.50 -4.86 34.32
C GLN A 16 13.00 -4.26 33.01
N THR A 17 13.70 -5.07 32.23
CA THR A 17 13.82 -4.83 30.80
C THR A 17 12.39 -4.94 30.29
N VAL A 18 11.68 -3.81 30.31
CA VAL A 18 10.51 -3.59 29.49
C VAL A 18 11.04 -3.76 28.07
N PHE A 19 10.93 -4.99 27.55
CA PHE A 19 11.02 -5.17 26.11
C PHE A 19 9.94 -4.25 25.56
N ALA A 20 10.35 -3.24 24.81
CA ALA A 20 9.42 -2.40 24.10
C ALA A 20 8.68 -3.31 23.12
N GLU A 21 7.49 -3.73 23.53
CA GLU A 21 6.57 -4.50 22.74
C GLU A 21 5.57 -3.51 22.15
N ILE A 22 5.12 -3.76 20.92
CA ILE A 22 4.05 -2.97 20.32
C ILE A 22 2.80 -3.15 21.19
N GLY A 23 2.55 -2.19 22.08
CA GLY A 23 1.44 -2.17 23.02
C GLY A 23 0.39 -1.11 22.67
N GLY A 24 -0.86 -1.35 23.06
CA GLY A 24 -1.98 -0.41 22.86
C GLY A 24 -2.60 -0.48 21.46
N ASP A 25 -1.86 -0.11 20.41
CA ASP A 25 -2.35 -0.09 19.02
C ASP A 25 -1.54 -0.99 18.06
N LEU A 26 -2.13 -2.15 17.75
CA LEU A 26 -1.57 -3.19 16.88
C LEU A 26 -1.85 -2.98 15.38
N ASN A 27 -2.37 -1.82 14.95
CA ASN A 27 -2.64 -1.62 13.52
C ASN A 27 -1.34 -1.64 12.72
N CYS A 28 -1.42 -2.17 11.49
CA CYS A 28 -0.26 -2.34 10.60
C CYS A 28 0.83 -3.29 11.13
N THR A 29 0.50 -4.17 12.09
CA THR A 29 1.42 -5.18 12.59
C THR A 29 0.99 -6.60 12.22
N GLN A 30 1.95 -7.52 12.27
CA GLN A 30 1.73 -8.95 12.12
C GLN A 30 2.49 -9.71 13.21
N TYR A 31 1.92 -10.82 13.67
CA TYR A 31 2.59 -11.71 14.60
C TYR A 31 3.52 -12.66 13.83
N ASN A 32 4.83 -12.62 14.12
CA ASN A 32 5.83 -13.43 13.41
C ASN A 32 6.10 -14.81 14.05
N GLY A 33 5.36 -15.17 15.10
CA GLY A 33 5.59 -16.39 15.90
C GLY A 33 6.14 -16.10 17.29
N THR A 34 6.87 -14.99 17.46
CA THR A 34 7.51 -14.60 18.73
C THR A 34 6.97 -13.27 19.25
N MET A 35 6.76 -12.29 18.37
CA MET A 35 6.31 -10.95 18.73
C MET A 35 5.57 -10.27 17.58
N PHE A 36 4.90 -9.16 17.88
CA PHE A 36 4.34 -8.28 16.85
C PHE A 36 5.45 -7.46 16.20
N VAL A 37 5.45 -7.43 14.86
CA VAL A 37 6.36 -6.61 14.05
C VAL A 37 5.56 -5.78 13.06
N TYR A 38 6.06 -4.60 12.69
CA TYR A 38 5.40 -3.81 11.67
C TYR A 38 5.51 -4.46 10.29
N THR A 39 4.39 -4.47 9.59
CA THR A 39 4.34 -4.84 8.18
C THR A 39 5.09 -3.81 7.33
N PRO A 40 5.59 -4.17 6.13
CA PRO A 40 6.16 -3.20 5.20
C PRO A 40 5.22 -2.04 4.87
N SER A 41 3.90 -2.29 4.84
CA SER A 41 2.89 -1.27 4.57
C SER A 41 2.70 -0.27 5.72
N ALA A 42 3.18 -0.55 6.94
CA ALA A 42 3.11 0.37 8.07
C ALA A 42 3.88 1.68 7.84
N VAL A 43 4.92 1.64 7.02
CA VAL A 43 5.87 2.73 6.77
C VAL A 43 6.07 3.02 5.27
N ALA A 44 5.18 2.52 4.42
CA ALA A 44 5.31 2.62 2.96
C ALA A 44 4.96 4.02 2.40
N CYS A 45 4.26 4.84 3.18
CA CYS A 45 3.87 6.20 2.83
C CYS A 45 4.91 7.23 3.31
N SER A 46 4.74 8.48 2.89
CA SER A 46 5.46 9.63 3.45
C SER A 46 4.60 10.35 4.48
N ASN A 47 5.24 11.03 5.42
CA ASN A 47 4.55 12.00 6.28
C ASN A 47 4.08 13.21 5.44
N SER A 48 3.02 13.89 5.90
CA SER A 48 2.56 15.12 5.23
C SER A 48 3.37 16.35 5.63
N ILE A 49 4.10 16.26 6.75
CA ILE A 49 5.14 17.19 7.17
C ILE A 49 6.52 16.51 7.17
N SER A 50 7.59 17.26 7.41
CA SER A 50 8.94 16.69 7.42
C SER A 50 9.12 15.63 8.50
N ASP A 51 9.92 14.60 8.23
CA ASP A 51 10.24 13.54 9.19
C ASP A 51 10.79 14.14 10.51
N ALA A 52 11.67 15.16 10.43
CA ALA A 52 12.18 15.86 11.61
C ALA A 52 11.08 16.57 12.43
N SER A 53 10.05 17.13 11.78
CA SER A 53 8.90 17.71 12.50
C SER A 53 8.07 16.63 13.17
N CYS A 54 7.87 15.49 12.51
CA CYS A 54 7.17 14.35 13.09
C CYS A 54 7.92 13.77 14.29
N GLU A 55 9.25 13.71 14.24
CA GLU A 55 10.08 13.25 15.35
C GLU A 55 9.97 14.15 16.59
N VAL A 56 9.80 15.46 16.38
CA VAL A 56 9.54 16.41 17.48
C VAL A 56 8.13 16.28 18.04
N LEU A 57 7.13 16.05 17.19
CA LEU A 57 5.73 15.91 17.61
C LEU A 57 5.43 14.56 18.28
N TYR A 58 6.14 13.50 17.86
CA TYR A 58 5.93 12.13 18.31
C TYR A 58 7.24 11.53 18.79
N PRO A 59 7.81 12.02 19.91
CA PRO A 59 9.06 11.50 20.42
C PRO A 59 8.93 10.03 20.80
N THR A 60 9.98 9.25 20.54
CA THR A 60 10.11 7.85 20.96
C THR A 60 11.18 7.72 22.02
N GLU A 61 10.90 6.91 23.05
CA GLU A 61 11.88 6.50 24.06
C GLU A 61 12.38 5.07 23.81
N ASP A 62 11.91 4.43 22.73
CA ASP A 62 12.32 3.08 22.37
C ASP A 62 13.74 3.06 21.80
N GLU A 63 14.57 2.15 22.31
CA GLU A 63 15.94 1.91 21.83
C GLU A 63 15.99 1.45 20.36
N LEU A 64 14.94 0.77 19.87
CA LEU A 64 14.77 0.38 18.47
C LEU A 64 14.36 1.56 17.57
N GLY A 65 14.04 2.71 18.17
CA GLY A 65 13.68 3.94 17.48
C GLY A 65 12.22 3.96 17.02
N TYR A 66 12.00 4.39 15.77
CA TYR A 66 10.66 4.50 15.19
C TYR A 66 10.18 3.18 14.57
N PRO A 67 8.86 3.02 14.39
CA PRO A 67 8.29 1.97 13.56
C PRO A 67 9.02 1.83 12.22
N ALA A 68 9.47 0.62 11.91
CA ALA A 68 10.11 0.27 10.64
C ALA A 68 9.70 -1.14 10.22
N ALA A 69 9.70 -1.40 8.91
CA ALA A 69 9.30 -2.70 8.38
C ALA A 69 10.10 -3.85 9.02
N GLY A 70 9.40 -4.79 9.64
CA GLY A 70 9.98 -5.96 10.29
C GLY A 70 10.57 -5.72 11.69
N ASN A 71 10.63 -4.47 12.18
CA ASN A 71 11.02 -4.21 13.57
C ASN A 71 9.81 -4.32 14.50
N SER A 72 10.09 -4.38 15.80
CA SER A 72 9.11 -4.46 16.88
C SER A 72 9.13 -3.23 17.78
N ALA A 73 9.55 -2.07 17.26
CA ALA A 73 9.61 -0.85 18.06
C ALA A 73 8.22 -0.47 18.60
N GLY A 74 8.12 -0.16 19.88
CA GLY A 74 6.98 0.51 20.48
C GLY A 74 6.57 1.73 19.66
N ARG A 75 5.28 1.81 19.33
CA ARG A 75 4.72 3.00 18.69
C ARG A 75 4.85 4.17 19.68
N PRO A 76 5.30 5.37 19.24
CA PRO A 76 5.30 6.54 20.11
C PRO A 76 3.91 6.73 20.74
N ILE A 77 3.84 6.87 22.06
CA ILE A 77 2.58 6.86 22.81
C ILE A 77 1.65 7.99 22.33
N ALA A 78 2.24 9.17 22.06
CA ALA A 78 1.53 10.32 21.50
C ALA A 78 0.88 10.06 20.13
N CYS A 79 1.27 9.01 19.39
CA CYS A 79 0.63 8.66 18.12
C CYS A 79 -0.81 8.16 18.29
N PHE A 80 -1.20 7.69 19.47
CA PHE A 80 -2.52 7.05 19.64
C PHE A 80 -3.21 7.34 20.97
N THR A 81 -2.58 8.04 21.92
CA THR A 81 -3.19 8.33 23.22
C THR A 81 -2.64 9.61 23.83
N THR A 82 -3.34 10.15 24.83
CA THR A 82 -2.86 11.24 25.70
C THR A 82 -2.33 10.72 27.04
N ALA A 83 -2.34 9.40 27.26
CA ALA A 83 -1.79 8.80 28.46
C ALA A 83 -0.25 8.91 28.49
N ALA A 84 0.33 8.91 29.69
CA ALA A 84 1.78 9.00 29.86
C ALA A 84 2.51 7.66 29.69
N GLU A 85 1.81 6.53 29.86
CA GLU A 85 2.40 5.19 29.92
C GLU A 85 1.50 4.14 29.25
N THR A 86 2.08 3.02 28.82
CA THR A 86 1.33 1.87 28.29
C THR A 86 1.08 0.82 29.40
N PRO A 87 0.00 0.01 29.32
CA PRO A 87 -1.05 -0.03 28.30
C PRO A 87 -1.99 1.18 28.40
N ALA A 88 -2.21 1.87 27.27
CA ALA A 88 -3.07 3.04 27.20
C ALA A 88 -4.24 2.82 26.24
N PRO A 89 -5.43 3.39 26.53
CA PRO A 89 -6.53 3.37 25.60
C PRO A 89 -6.20 4.23 24.36
N VAL A 90 -6.70 3.79 23.19
CA VAL A 90 -6.60 4.56 21.95
C VAL A 90 -7.53 5.77 22.02
N ASP A 91 -6.96 6.96 21.98
CA ASP A 91 -7.65 8.21 21.76
C ASP A 91 -7.86 8.42 20.24
N PRO A 92 -9.11 8.48 19.76
CA PRO A 92 -9.39 8.64 18.34
C PRO A 92 -8.85 9.93 17.72
N ASP A 93 -8.81 11.03 18.46
CA ASP A 93 -8.38 12.34 17.97
C ASP A 93 -6.86 12.38 17.83
N MET A 94 -6.13 11.83 18.82
CA MET A 94 -4.67 11.66 18.72
C MET A 94 -4.29 10.78 17.54
N LYS A 95 -4.96 9.63 17.41
CA LYS A 95 -4.72 8.72 16.28
C LYS A 95 -5.03 9.37 14.93
N LYS A 96 -6.10 10.15 14.84
CA LYS A 96 -6.45 10.89 13.63
C LYS A 96 -5.42 11.97 13.29
N ALA A 97 -4.91 12.69 14.28
CA ALA A 97 -3.85 13.69 14.09
C ALA A 97 -2.54 13.03 13.60
N ALA A 98 -2.19 11.87 14.16
CA ALA A 98 -1.03 11.08 13.72
C ALA A 98 -1.20 10.58 12.27
N LEU A 99 -2.37 10.05 11.93
CA LEU A 99 -2.71 9.61 10.56
C LEU A 99 -2.60 10.73 9.54
N SER A 100 -3.07 11.93 9.88
CA SER A 100 -3.09 13.06 8.94
C SER A 100 -1.72 13.70 8.74
N ASN A 101 -0.85 13.67 9.76
CA ASN A 101 0.40 14.43 9.74
C ASN A 101 1.64 13.57 9.62
N CYS A 102 1.68 12.46 10.36
CA CYS A 102 2.88 11.69 10.63
C CYS A 102 2.66 10.18 10.51
N ALA A 103 1.88 9.75 9.52
CA ALA A 103 1.50 8.35 9.35
C ALA A 103 2.71 7.41 9.22
N LYS A 104 3.80 7.83 8.57
CA LYS A 104 5.03 7.02 8.46
C LYS A 104 5.73 6.90 9.81
N THR A 105 5.99 8.04 10.47
CA THR A 105 6.67 8.07 11.79
C THR A 105 5.89 7.28 12.83
N CYS A 106 4.57 7.36 12.79
CA CYS A 106 3.71 6.63 13.70
C CYS A 106 3.42 5.19 13.28
N GLY A 107 3.86 4.70 12.11
CA GLY A 107 3.61 3.32 11.66
C GLY A 107 2.15 3.04 11.27
N PHE A 108 1.46 4.02 10.70
CA PHE A 108 0.04 4.00 10.35
C PHE A 108 -0.24 3.99 8.84
N CYS A 109 0.78 3.95 7.98
CA CYS A 109 0.57 4.07 6.54
C CYS A 109 -0.44 3.06 6.00
N CYS A 110 -0.50 1.83 6.52
CA CYS A 110 -1.40 0.79 6.01
C CYS A 110 -2.91 1.10 6.15
N ILE A 111 -3.28 2.02 7.05
CA ILE A 111 -4.68 2.43 7.27
C ILE A 111 -4.97 3.83 6.71
N THR A 112 -4.01 4.47 6.03
CA THR A 112 -4.25 5.70 5.28
C THR A 112 -5.06 5.40 4.03
N ASP A 113 -5.86 6.37 3.57
CA ASP A 113 -6.78 6.18 2.45
C ASP A 113 -6.08 5.68 1.16
N ASP A 114 -4.83 6.08 0.94
CA ASP A 114 -4.07 5.69 -0.25
C ASP A 114 -3.59 4.23 -0.21
N TYR A 115 -3.51 3.62 0.97
CA TYR A 115 -2.97 2.26 1.18
C TYR A 115 -4.03 1.29 1.71
N ASN A 116 -5.16 1.77 2.23
CA ASN A 116 -6.21 0.96 2.84
C ASN A 116 -7.25 0.50 1.81
N CYS A 117 -6.85 -0.44 0.94
CA CYS A 117 -7.75 -1.11 0.02
C CYS A 117 -7.30 -2.57 -0.21
N PRO A 118 -8.21 -3.45 -0.65
CA PRO A 118 -7.83 -4.79 -1.07
C PRO A 118 -6.97 -4.75 -2.33
N ASN A 119 -5.98 -5.63 -2.39
CA ASN A 119 -5.30 -5.96 -3.64
C ASN A 119 -6.21 -6.83 -4.52
N ALA A 120 -5.84 -6.99 -5.80
CA ALA A 120 -6.53 -7.91 -6.69
C ALA A 120 -6.55 -9.32 -6.09
N GLN A 121 -7.62 -10.07 -6.32
CA GLN A 121 -7.77 -11.43 -5.78
C GLN A 121 -6.72 -12.41 -6.35
N PHE A 122 -6.30 -12.18 -7.60
CA PHE A 122 -5.28 -12.96 -8.29
C PHE A 122 -4.26 -12.03 -8.96
N PRO A 123 -3.37 -11.41 -8.17
CA PRO A 123 -2.38 -10.49 -8.72
C PRO A 123 -1.31 -11.27 -9.50
N ARG A 124 -0.78 -10.67 -10.55
CA ARG A 124 0.37 -11.19 -11.31
C ARG A 124 1.66 -11.12 -10.49
N LEU A 125 1.67 -10.29 -9.45
CA LEU A 125 2.81 -10.04 -8.56
C LEU A 125 2.48 -10.48 -7.14
N ASN A 126 3.50 -10.89 -6.38
CA ASN A 126 3.34 -11.05 -4.94
C ASN A 126 3.35 -9.66 -4.28
N CYS A 127 2.18 -9.17 -3.87
CA CYS A 127 2.04 -7.83 -3.29
C CYS A 127 2.87 -7.63 -2.01
N ALA A 128 3.21 -8.71 -1.28
CA ALA A 128 4.00 -8.63 -0.05
C ALA A 128 5.49 -8.35 -0.30
N THR A 129 5.99 -8.56 -1.52
CA THR A 129 7.41 -8.37 -1.86
C THR A 129 7.68 -7.07 -2.61
N ILE A 130 6.65 -6.25 -2.83
CA ILE A 130 6.79 -4.99 -3.56
C ILE A 130 7.58 -4.00 -2.71
N THR A 131 8.64 -3.45 -3.30
CA THR A 131 9.48 -2.42 -2.71
C THR A 131 9.05 -1.03 -3.17
N ASN A 132 9.41 0.01 -2.40
CA ASN A 132 9.15 1.40 -2.79
C ASN A 132 9.84 1.76 -4.14
N ALA A 133 11.02 1.19 -4.41
CA ALA A 133 11.68 1.36 -5.71
C ALA A 133 10.82 0.87 -6.88
N GLN A 134 10.11 -0.25 -6.72
CA GLN A 134 9.18 -0.75 -7.73
C GLN A 134 7.93 0.12 -7.88
N CYS A 135 7.50 0.79 -6.81
CA CYS A 135 6.41 1.77 -6.89
C CYS A 135 6.78 2.95 -7.81
N LEU A 136 8.06 3.33 -7.88
CA LEU A 136 8.55 4.46 -8.69
C LEU A 136 9.02 4.05 -10.08
N ASP A 137 9.16 2.75 -10.36
CA ASP A 137 9.64 2.24 -11.64
C ASP A 137 8.51 2.23 -12.69
N PRO A 138 8.70 2.88 -13.85
CA PRO A 138 7.68 2.96 -14.89
C PRO A 138 7.24 1.61 -15.46
N ASN A 139 8.07 0.58 -15.39
CA ASN A 139 7.73 -0.75 -15.87
C ASN A 139 6.74 -1.46 -14.93
N TRP A 140 6.77 -1.14 -13.64
CA TRP A 140 5.99 -1.83 -12.62
C TRP A 140 4.78 -1.03 -12.16
N ARG A 141 4.87 0.30 -12.15
CA ARG A 141 3.89 1.19 -11.54
C ARG A 141 2.45 0.95 -12.01
N THR A 142 2.23 0.75 -13.30
CA THR A 142 0.90 0.48 -13.89
C THR A 142 0.36 -0.92 -13.53
N ILE A 143 1.24 -1.92 -13.50
CA ILE A 143 0.90 -3.30 -13.08
C ILE A 143 0.54 -3.30 -11.59
N ILE A 144 1.33 -2.61 -10.77
CA ILE A 144 1.10 -2.52 -9.33
C ILE A 144 -0.21 -1.77 -9.03
N ALA A 145 -0.53 -0.71 -9.76
CA ALA A 145 -1.79 0.03 -9.56
C ALA A 145 -3.04 -0.83 -9.78
N THR A 146 -2.96 -1.82 -10.66
CA THR A 146 -4.07 -2.72 -10.97
C THR A 146 -4.11 -3.94 -10.06
N ASP A 147 -2.94 -4.50 -9.73
CA ASP A 147 -2.85 -5.78 -9.02
C ASP A 147 -2.63 -5.62 -7.52
N CYS A 148 -1.80 -4.67 -7.13
CA CYS A 148 -1.34 -4.48 -5.74
C CYS A 148 -1.41 -3.01 -5.29
N PRO A 149 -2.55 -2.31 -5.44
CA PRO A 149 -2.66 -0.88 -5.16
C PRO A 149 -2.28 -0.51 -3.72
N SER A 150 -2.54 -1.41 -2.76
CA SER A 150 -2.24 -1.19 -1.34
C SER A 150 -0.74 -1.15 -1.03
N ALA A 151 0.11 -1.66 -1.93
CA ALA A 151 1.56 -1.71 -1.71
C ALA A 151 2.24 -0.36 -1.98
N CYS A 152 1.65 0.46 -2.86
CA CYS A 152 2.27 1.68 -3.38
C CYS A 152 1.42 2.95 -3.22
N GLY A 153 0.34 2.91 -2.45
CA GLY A 153 -0.50 4.09 -2.25
C GLY A 153 -1.44 4.38 -3.43
N PHE A 154 -1.92 3.35 -4.14
CA PHE A 154 -2.72 3.51 -5.37
C PHE A 154 -4.21 3.23 -5.18
N CYS A 155 -4.67 3.05 -3.94
CA CYS A 155 -6.05 2.69 -3.64
C CYS A 155 -7.09 3.66 -4.24
N ASN A 156 -6.80 4.96 -4.20
CA ASN A 156 -7.70 6.00 -4.71
C ASN A 156 -7.50 6.31 -6.21
N GLN A 157 -6.72 5.50 -6.94
CA GLN A 157 -6.38 5.74 -8.34
C GLN A 157 -7.20 4.90 -9.33
N GLY A 158 -8.02 3.96 -8.84
CA GLY A 158 -8.90 3.15 -9.69
C GLY A 158 -8.16 2.32 -10.75
N GLY A 159 -6.92 1.92 -10.47
CA GLY A 159 -6.07 1.15 -11.39
C GLY A 159 -5.38 1.98 -12.48
N CYS A 160 -5.57 3.30 -12.52
CA CYS A 160 -4.90 4.17 -13.47
C CYS A 160 -3.90 5.10 -12.77
N VAL A 161 -2.63 4.94 -13.11
CA VAL A 161 -1.51 5.76 -12.64
C VAL A 161 -0.72 6.27 -13.84
N ASP A 162 0.07 7.33 -13.64
CA ASP A 162 1.16 7.64 -14.56
C ASP A 162 2.30 6.63 -14.35
N ALA A 163 2.85 6.11 -15.43
CA ALA A 163 4.02 5.22 -15.37
C ALA A 163 5.25 6.01 -14.88
N VAL A 164 5.42 7.24 -15.38
CA VAL A 164 6.48 8.14 -14.88
C VAL A 164 5.90 9.12 -13.88
N VAL A 165 6.63 9.38 -12.79
CA VAL A 165 6.16 10.23 -11.68
C VAL A 165 6.10 11.72 -12.02
N ASP A 166 6.84 12.13 -13.07
CA ASP A 166 7.08 13.54 -13.40
C ASP A 166 6.12 14.12 -14.44
N CYS A 167 5.07 13.40 -14.82
CA CYS A 167 4.08 13.89 -15.79
C CYS A 167 3.43 15.22 -15.35
N ALA A 168 3.32 15.47 -14.04
CA ALA A 168 2.75 16.69 -13.50
C ALA A 168 3.65 17.94 -13.68
N ASN A 169 4.95 17.77 -13.96
CA ASN A 169 5.90 18.87 -14.10
C ASN A 169 5.62 19.74 -15.32
N ASP A 170 5.15 19.13 -16.42
CA ASP A 170 4.74 19.85 -17.63
C ASP A 170 3.46 19.25 -18.19
N ARG A 171 2.32 19.90 -17.91
CA ARG A 171 1.01 19.45 -18.42
C ARG A 171 0.81 19.75 -19.91
N SER A 172 1.65 20.60 -20.53
CA SER A 172 1.52 20.97 -21.94
C SER A 172 1.81 19.79 -22.87
N ILE A 173 2.63 18.83 -22.42
CA ILE A 173 2.95 17.60 -23.18
C ILE A 173 1.69 16.80 -23.53
N CYS A 174 0.61 16.93 -22.75
CA CYS A 174 -0.66 16.25 -23.00
C CYS A 174 -1.35 16.69 -24.30
N GLN A 175 -1.12 17.93 -24.74
CA GLN A 175 -1.73 18.52 -25.95
C GLN A 175 -0.76 18.54 -27.14
N SER A 176 0.53 18.31 -26.92
CA SER A 176 1.52 18.29 -27.99
C SER A 176 1.32 17.07 -28.91
N VAL A 177 1.16 17.32 -30.21
CA VAL A 177 0.91 16.28 -31.23
C VAL A 177 2.08 15.28 -31.30
N GLY A 178 3.33 15.77 -31.15
CA GLY A 178 4.52 14.91 -31.19
C GLY A 178 4.70 14.02 -29.95
N MET A 179 4.00 14.32 -28.85
CA MET A 179 4.13 13.59 -27.57
C MET A 179 2.99 12.62 -27.32
N GLN A 180 2.02 12.50 -28.23
CA GLN A 180 0.80 11.72 -28.02
C GLN A 180 1.09 10.26 -27.64
N GLU A 181 2.07 9.62 -28.28
CA GLU A 181 2.49 8.26 -27.95
C GLU A 181 3.07 8.17 -26.54
N PHE A 182 3.98 9.08 -26.18
CA PHE A 182 4.57 9.14 -24.86
C PHE A 182 3.52 9.32 -23.76
N VAL A 183 2.61 10.28 -23.90
CA VAL A 183 1.62 10.58 -22.85
C VAL A 183 0.52 9.51 -22.76
N ASN A 184 0.20 8.83 -23.86
CA ASN A 184 -0.70 7.66 -23.86
C ASN A 184 -0.12 6.51 -23.02
N GLN A 185 1.20 6.31 -23.07
CA GLN A 185 1.85 5.21 -22.37
C GLN A 185 2.23 5.59 -20.94
N ASN A 186 2.76 6.80 -20.74
CA ASN A 186 3.46 7.16 -19.51
C ASN A 186 2.69 8.12 -18.60
N CYS A 187 1.74 8.89 -19.14
CA CYS A 187 1.05 9.97 -18.44
C CYS A 187 -0.47 9.82 -18.53
N GLN A 188 -0.98 8.63 -18.19
CA GLN A 188 -2.40 8.30 -18.37
C GLN A 188 -3.33 9.00 -17.38
N ARG A 189 -2.89 9.21 -16.14
CA ARG A 189 -3.69 9.83 -15.07
C ARG A 189 -3.55 11.34 -15.06
N THR A 190 -2.31 11.83 -15.15
CA THR A 190 -2.05 13.14 -15.76
C THR A 190 -2.66 13.10 -17.18
N CYS A 191 -2.78 14.14 -17.99
CA CYS A 191 -3.46 14.06 -19.31
C CYS A 191 -4.90 13.47 -19.44
N GLY A 192 -5.51 12.82 -18.43
CA GLY A 192 -6.88 12.30 -18.46
C GLY A 192 -7.13 11.14 -19.42
N ARG A 193 -6.14 10.28 -19.67
CA ARG A 193 -6.20 9.16 -20.62
C ARG A 193 -6.57 7.81 -20.01
N CYS A 194 -6.96 7.79 -18.74
CA CYS A 194 -7.41 6.58 -18.03
C CYS A 194 -8.58 5.85 -18.71
N GLY A 195 -9.37 6.54 -19.54
CA GLY A 195 -10.41 5.91 -20.36
C GLY A 195 -9.88 5.08 -21.54
N SER A 196 -8.62 5.30 -21.94
CA SER A 196 -7.91 4.48 -22.93
C SER A 196 -7.11 3.34 -22.30
N SER A 197 -6.89 3.40 -20.98
CA SER A 197 -6.32 2.31 -20.19
C SER A 197 -7.39 1.56 -19.41
N THR A 198 -8.40 1.07 -20.14
CA THR A 198 -8.75 -0.32 -19.91
C THR A 198 -7.48 -1.13 -20.21
N GLY A 199 -6.72 -1.43 -19.16
CA GLY A 199 -5.79 -2.54 -19.12
C GLY A 199 -6.55 -3.84 -19.32
N SER A 200 -7.11 -4.03 -20.52
CA SER A 200 -6.84 -5.27 -21.20
C SER A 200 -5.39 -5.14 -21.66
N PRO A 201 -4.47 -6.03 -21.27
CA PRO A 201 -3.29 -6.28 -22.08
C PRO A 201 -3.77 -6.36 -23.52
N GLY A 202 -3.14 -5.61 -24.42
CA GLY A 202 -3.39 -5.76 -25.83
C GLY A 202 -3.34 -7.25 -26.15
N VAL A 203 -4.50 -7.81 -26.49
CA VAL A 203 -4.55 -9.04 -27.24
C VAL A 203 -3.73 -8.75 -28.49
N PRO A 204 -2.65 -9.48 -28.79
CA PRO A 204 -2.07 -9.42 -30.13
C PRO A 204 -3.13 -10.01 -31.07
N GLY A 205 -4.02 -9.14 -31.57
CA GLY A 205 -5.24 -9.53 -32.28
C GLY A 205 -6.41 -8.54 -32.20
N GLY A 206 -6.35 -7.49 -31.37
CA GLY A 206 -7.40 -6.46 -31.27
C GLY A 206 -7.49 -5.53 -32.49
N GLY A 207 -7.91 -6.06 -33.63
CA GLY A 207 -8.32 -5.26 -34.79
C GLY A 207 -9.49 -4.35 -34.42
N SER A 208 -9.52 -3.16 -35.00
CA SER A 208 -10.59 -2.16 -34.88
C SER A 208 -11.89 -2.66 -35.52
N CYS A 209 -12.59 -3.57 -34.87
CA CYS A 209 -13.89 -4.02 -35.36
C CYS A 209 -15.00 -3.10 -34.87
N SER A 210 -15.85 -2.69 -35.80
CA SER A 210 -17.06 -1.91 -35.52
C SER A 210 -18.23 -2.77 -35.04
N THR A 211 -18.11 -4.11 -35.10
CA THR A 211 -19.15 -5.07 -34.70
C THR A 211 -18.57 -6.32 -34.05
N TYR A 212 -19.21 -6.79 -32.99
CA TYR A 212 -18.85 -8.00 -32.25
C TYR A 212 -19.96 -9.05 -32.36
N GLN A 213 -19.60 -10.33 -32.30
CA GLN A 213 -20.57 -11.41 -32.12
C GLN A 213 -21.21 -11.30 -30.73
N ALA A 214 -22.50 -11.59 -30.61
CA ALA A 214 -23.19 -11.56 -29.33
C ALA A 214 -22.58 -12.59 -28.36
N ASP A 215 -22.56 -12.24 -27.07
CA ASP A 215 -22.11 -13.17 -26.03
C ASP A 215 -23.08 -14.36 -25.96
N SER A 216 -22.53 -15.57 -25.90
CA SER A 216 -23.31 -16.81 -25.81
C SER A 216 -23.56 -17.27 -24.37
N SER A 217 -22.95 -16.61 -23.39
CA SER A 217 -23.11 -16.88 -21.97
C SER A 217 -23.53 -15.63 -21.19
N SER A 218 -24.49 -15.78 -20.27
CA SER A 218 -24.88 -14.72 -19.33
C SER A 218 -23.81 -14.42 -18.28
N SER A 219 -22.81 -15.30 -18.12
CA SER A 219 -21.74 -15.15 -17.12
C SER A 219 -20.56 -14.32 -17.63
N CYS A 220 -20.60 -13.84 -18.87
CA CYS A 220 -19.48 -13.15 -19.49
C CYS A 220 -19.00 -11.92 -18.70
N THR A 221 -19.89 -11.13 -18.12
CA THR A 221 -19.52 -9.99 -17.28
C THR A 221 -18.71 -10.43 -16.05
N ALA A 222 -19.15 -11.49 -15.37
CA ALA A 222 -18.43 -12.03 -14.21
C ALA A 222 -17.08 -12.63 -14.64
N TRP A 223 -17.06 -13.40 -15.73
CA TRP A 223 -15.82 -14.02 -16.25
C TRP A 223 -14.81 -12.99 -16.73
N ALA A 224 -15.25 -11.93 -17.39
CA ALA A 224 -14.41 -10.80 -17.77
C ALA A 224 -13.81 -10.10 -16.54
N GLY A 225 -14.62 -9.89 -15.50
CA GLY A 225 -14.14 -9.39 -14.20
C GLY A 225 -13.14 -10.33 -13.51
N ASN A 226 -13.16 -11.62 -13.83
CA ASN A 226 -12.22 -12.65 -13.34
C ASN A 226 -11.08 -12.95 -14.34
N GLY A 227 -10.82 -12.08 -15.32
CA GLY A 227 -9.67 -12.20 -16.23
C GLY A 227 -9.84 -13.20 -17.38
N PHE A 228 -11.05 -13.69 -17.65
CA PHE A 228 -11.33 -14.62 -18.75
C PHE A 228 -10.84 -14.08 -20.10
N CYS A 229 -11.06 -12.79 -20.37
CA CYS A 229 -10.73 -12.15 -21.66
C CYS A 229 -9.22 -12.10 -21.96
N THR A 230 -8.38 -12.23 -20.92
CA THR A 230 -6.92 -12.09 -21.00
C THR A 230 -6.19 -13.38 -20.63
N ASN A 231 -6.92 -14.43 -20.24
CA ASN A 231 -6.35 -15.69 -19.81
C ASN A 231 -5.90 -16.54 -21.01
N THR A 232 -4.61 -16.87 -21.05
CA THR A 232 -3.97 -17.67 -22.10
C THR A 232 -4.26 -19.17 -22.00
N PHE A 233 -4.84 -19.63 -20.89
CA PHE A 233 -5.37 -20.99 -20.76
C PHE A 233 -6.52 -21.27 -21.74
N TYR A 234 -7.35 -20.25 -22.01
CA TYR A 234 -8.39 -20.32 -23.04
C TYR A 234 -7.82 -19.82 -24.36
N THR A 235 -8.12 -20.53 -25.46
CA THR A 235 -7.73 -20.03 -26.79
C THR A 235 -8.55 -18.80 -27.16
N GLU A 236 -8.02 -17.97 -28.05
CA GLU A 236 -8.76 -16.80 -28.53
C GLU A 236 -10.09 -17.18 -29.19
N ALA A 237 -10.12 -18.31 -29.92
CA ALA A 237 -11.34 -18.86 -30.49
C ALA A 237 -12.39 -19.22 -29.42
N GLN A 238 -11.96 -19.77 -28.27
CA GLN A 238 -12.86 -20.08 -27.15
C GLN A 238 -13.37 -18.81 -26.47
N ARG A 239 -12.49 -17.82 -26.23
CA ARG A 239 -12.92 -16.55 -25.65
C ARG A 239 -13.91 -15.82 -26.56
N LYS A 240 -13.67 -15.87 -27.87
CA LYS A 240 -14.56 -15.34 -28.91
C LYS A 240 -15.90 -16.10 -28.98
N SER A 241 -15.91 -17.42 -28.87
CA SER A 241 -17.16 -18.19 -28.93
C SER A 241 -18.08 -17.94 -27.74
N PHE A 242 -17.50 -17.65 -26.56
CA PHE A 242 -18.28 -17.42 -25.34
C PHE A 242 -18.65 -15.96 -25.12
N CYS A 243 -17.66 -15.06 -25.22
CA CYS A 243 -17.80 -13.69 -24.74
C CYS A 243 -17.19 -12.68 -25.72
N ALA A 244 -17.47 -12.82 -27.03
CA ALA A 244 -16.92 -11.92 -28.05
C ALA A 244 -17.22 -10.44 -27.81
N THR A 245 -18.45 -10.08 -27.44
CA THR A 245 -18.82 -8.68 -27.19
C THR A 245 -18.19 -8.21 -25.88
N THR A 246 -18.32 -8.99 -24.81
CA THR A 246 -17.76 -8.63 -23.50
C THR A 246 -16.23 -8.52 -23.53
N CYS A 247 -15.53 -9.43 -24.20
CA CYS A 247 -14.08 -9.43 -24.33
C CYS A 247 -13.56 -8.57 -25.49
N ARG A 248 -14.45 -7.96 -26.27
CA ARG A 248 -14.13 -7.18 -27.48
C ARG A 248 -13.24 -7.94 -28.47
N ILE A 249 -13.53 -9.23 -28.68
CA ILE A 249 -12.82 -10.10 -29.61
C ILE A 249 -13.67 -10.24 -30.88
N CYS A 250 -13.08 -9.91 -32.02
CA CYS A 250 -13.62 -10.15 -33.34
C CYS A 250 -12.77 -11.16 -34.13
#